data_AF-A0AA48L7K4-F1
#
_entry.id   AF-A0AA48L7K4-F1
#
_cell.length_a   1.000
_cell.length_b   1.000
_cell.length_c   1.000
_cell.angle_alpha   90.00
_cell.angle_beta   90.00
_cell.angle_gamma   90.00
#
_symmetry.space_group_name_H-M   'P 1'
#
loop_
_entity.id
_entity.type
_entity.pdbx_description
1 polymer ?
#
loop_
_entity_poly.entity_id
_entity_poly.type
_entity_poly.pdbx_seq_one_letter_code
_entity_poly.pdbx_strand_id
1 'polypeptide(L)'
;MSLDPFEARLQFLKFVRTLNASQQSIQKVVSFAVKYGAKCGDDLWECVADEIGKGSLNARINILYLLDSLAETSAAVGPPDAPYLPLIERGLPALVAAVVPATREGHLNARSARQILESWRARRVLDPAAVDAALKILAGRRRVGGGAGEVGDGRDGEKGREGDKSGVKVEGRDDKSAKMSRTDILRRIEEDRERQKRLRERMWILPVPPLTTASAAPSPFLTPASPKPGVKRKREEREMLPPRVPGVQPLDVEFEQMWEGTSDLDDDDYERMRENAVAAGLL
;
A
#
# COMPACT_ATOMS: atom_id res chain seq x y z
N MET A 1 20.89 9.14 -24.75
CA MET A 1 22.03 9.62 -23.94
C MET A 1 21.99 8.89 -22.60
N SER A 2 23.00 8.07 -22.29
CA SER A 2 23.10 7.43 -20.97
C SER A 2 23.79 8.39 -20.01
N LEU A 3 23.17 8.65 -18.86
CA LEU A 3 23.80 9.39 -17.76
C LEU A 3 24.98 8.56 -17.21
N ASP A 4 26.00 9.25 -16.72
CA ASP A 4 27.04 8.62 -15.92
C ASP A 4 26.52 8.30 -14.49
N PRO A 5 27.21 7.44 -13.71
CA PRO A 5 26.74 7.06 -12.38
C PRO A 5 26.61 8.23 -11.40
N PHE A 6 27.51 9.22 -11.46
CA PHE A 6 27.50 10.36 -10.55
C PHE A 6 26.32 11.31 -10.84
N GLU A 7 26.06 11.60 -12.10
CA GLU A 7 24.93 12.40 -12.54
C GLU A 7 23.62 11.66 -12.26
N ALA A 8 23.57 10.35 -12.51
CA ALA A 8 22.41 9.53 -12.18
C ALA A 8 22.09 9.60 -10.68
N ARG A 9 23.10 9.50 -9.81
CA ARG A 9 22.97 9.67 -8.36
C ARG A 9 22.40 11.04 -7.99
N LEU A 10 22.96 12.11 -8.55
CA LEU A 10 22.53 13.49 -8.24
C LEU A 10 21.09 13.74 -8.70
N GLN A 11 20.72 13.26 -9.89
CA GLN A 11 19.36 13.37 -10.39
C GLN A 11 18.37 12.55 -9.56
N PHE A 12 18.74 11.32 -9.18
CA PHE A 12 17.92 10.46 -8.34
C PHE A 12 17.66 11.07 -6.96
N LEU A 13 18.70 11.61 -6.31
CA LEU A 13 18.55 12.28 -5.02
C LEU A 13 17.60 13.47 -5.08
N LYS A 14 17.60 14.24 -6.18
CA LYS A 14 16.62 15.31 -6.37
C LYS A 14 15.20 14.77 -6.37
N PHE A 15 14.95 13.64 -7.02
CA PHE A 15 13.63 13.00 -7.03
C PHE A 15 13.23 12.46 -5.66
N VAL A 16 14.13 11.76 -4.95
CA VAL A 16 13.85 11.22 -3.60
C VAL A 16 13.57 12.35 -2.60
N ARG A 17 14.32 13.47 -2.64
CA ARG A 17 14.13 14.62 -1.73
C ARG A 17 12.86 15.41 -1.97
N THR A 18 12.31 15.33 -3.18
CA THR A 18 11.06 16.00 -3.56
C THR A 18 9.87 15.04 -3.63
N LEU A 19 10.07 13.81 -3.14
CA LEU A 19 9.06 12.76 -3.13
C LEU A 19 7.88 13.15 -2.23
N ASN A 20 6.68 12.99 -2.77
CA ASN A 20 5.42 13.21 -2.06
C ASN A 20 4.46 12.02 -2.29
N ALA A 21 3.25 12.10 -1.72
CA ALA A 21 2.27 11.02 -1.78
C ALA A 21 1.64 10.76 -3.17
N SER A 22 1.83 11.66 -4.14
CA SER A 22 1.19 11.54 -5.45
C SER A 22 1.74 10.36 -6.26
N GLN A 23 0.88 9.75 -7.09
CA GLN A 23 1.31 8.66 -7.98
C GLN A 23 2.35 9.08 -8.99
N GLN A 24 2.27 10.31 -9.52
CA GLN A 24 3.25 10.81 -10.47
C GLN A 24 4.64 10.96 -9.86
N SER A 25 4.72 11.47 -8.62
CA SER A 25 6.00 11.60 -7.90
C SER A 25 6.66 10.24 -7.68
N ILE A 26 5.90 9.26 -7.18
CA ILE A 26 6.39 7.90 -6.93
C ILE A 26 6.83 7.22 -8.24
N GLN A 27 5.96 7.20 -9.26
CA GLN A 27 6.27 6.53 -10.52
C GLN A 27 7.47 7.15 -11.24
N LYS A 28 7.66 8.46 -11.13
CA LYS A 28 8.85 9.12 -11.68
C LYS A 28 10.15 8.57 -11.08
N VAL A 29 10.17 8.31 -9.78
CA VAL A 29 11.34 7.75 -9.09
C VAL A 29 11.53 6.27 -9.43
N VAL A 30 10.44 5.49 -9.46
CA VAL A 30 10.47 4.06 -9.83
C VAL A 30 10.99 3.88 -11.25
N SER A 31 10.43 4.61 -12.23
CA SER A 31 10.87 4.55 -13.62
C SER A 31 12.33 4.94 -13.79
N PHE A 32 12.82 5.91 -13.02
CA PHE A 32 14.24 6.26 -13.02
C PHE A 32 15.10 5.13 -12.44
N ALA A 33 14.69 4.57 -11.30
CA ALA A 33 15.39 3.46 -10.64
C ALA A 33 15.55 2.29 -11.62
N VAL A 34 14.46 1.79 -12.19
CA VAL A 34 14.49 0.66 -13.15
C VAL A 34 15.32 0.97 -14.39
N LYS A 35 15.23 2.20 -14.92
CA LYS A 35 16.00 2.60 -16.12
C LYS A 35 17.52 2.55 -15.91
N TYR A 36 17.99 2.79 -14.69
CA TYR A 36 19.42 2.86 -14.36
C TYR A 36 19.88 1.74 -13.42
N GLY A 37 18.99 0.83 -13.02
CA GLY A 37 19.26 -0.21 -12.01
C GLY A 37 20.37 -1.17 -12.42
N ALA A 38 20.47 -1.54 -13.69
CA ALA A 38 21.54 -2.40 -14.20
C ALA A 38 22.95 -1.80 -14.07
N LYS A 39 23.06 -0.47 -13.98
CA LYS A 39 24.35 0.23 -13.92
C LYS A 39 24.71 0.74 -12.53
N CYS A 40 23.72 1.24 -11.79
CA CYS A 40 23.93 1.90 -10.52
C CYS A 40 22.87 1.52 -9.47
N GLY A 41 22.26 0.33 -9.56
CA GLY A 41 21.24 -0.15 -8.62
C GLY A 41 21.64 -0.05 -7.15
N ASP A 42 22.86 -0.45 -6.81
CA ASP A 42 23.40 -0.36 -5.45
C ASP A 42 23.56 1.10 -4.98
N ASP A 43 24.16 1.98 -5.79
CA ASP A 43 24.31 3.41 -5.49
C ASP A 43 22.95 4.10 -5.30
N LEU A 44 21.96 3.74 -6.13
CA LEU A 44 20.60 4.27 -6.03
C LEU A 44 19.92 3.78 -4.75
N TRP A 45 20.13 2.53 -4.37
CA TRP A 45 19.65 2.00 -3.10
C TRP A 45 20.28 2.72 -1.90
N GLU A 46 21.59 2.96 -1.92
CA GLU A 46 22.29 3.73 -0.88
C GLU A 46 21.68 5.13 -0.73
N CYS A 47 21.32 5.78 -1.85
CA CYS A 47 20.62 7.07 -1.80
C CYS A 47 19.27 6.98 -1.08
N VAL A 48 18.49 5.92 -1.31
CA VAL A 48 17.21 5.72 -0.59
C VAL A 48 17.45 5.47 0.90
N ALA A 49 18.39 4.60 1.24
CA ALA A 49 18.74 4.27 2.62
C ALA A 49 19.28 5.48 3.40
N ASP A 50 20.04 6.36 2.74
CA ASP A 50 20.53 7.59 3.34
C ASP A 50 19.40 8.60 3.60
N GLU A 51 18.52 8.80 2.62
CA GLU A 51 17.44 9.79 2.72
C GLU A 51 16.37 9.38 3.73
N ILE A 52 16.15 8.07 3.95
CA ILE A 52 15.23 7.62 5.01
C ILE A 52 15.77 7.94 6.42
N GLY A 53 17.09 7.93 6.62
CA GLY A 53 17.71 8.30 7.89
C GLY A 53 17.62 9.80 8.17
N LYS A 54 17.78 10.63 7.14
CA LYS A 54 17.86 12.09 7.23
C LYS A 54 16.50 12.79 7.15
N GLY A 55 15.51 12.15 6.51
CA GLY A 55 14.20 12.74 6.25
C GLY A 55 13.30 12.90 7.47
N SER A 56 12.31 13.79 7.35
CA SER A 56 11.21 13.94 8.32
C SER A 56 10.33 12.68 8.37
N LEU A 57 9.54 12.52 9.44
CA LEU A 57 8.64 11.37 9.57
C LEU A 57 7.71 11.18 8.35
N ASN A 58 7.28 12.29 7.75
CA ASN A 58 6.49 12.30 6.52
C ASN A 58 7.29 11.83 5.29
N ALA A 59 8.52 12.32 5.12
CA ALA A 59 9.39 11.90 4.04
C ALA A 59 9.72 10.39 4.13
N ARG A 60 9.91 9.88 5.36
CA ARG A 60 10.16 8.45 5.59
C ARG A 60 8.99 7.56 5.17
N ILE A 61 7.76 7.96 5.46
CA ILE A 61 6.59 7.19 4.99
C ILE A 61 6.42 7.34 3.48
N ASN A 62 6.71 8.49 2.87
CA ASN A 62 6.76 8.63 1.41
C ASN A 62 7.75 7.63 0.77
N ILE A 63 8.94 7.51 1.34
CA ILE A 63 9.93 6.53 0.89
C ILE A 63 9.39 5.11 1.02
N LEU A 64 8.66 4.76 2.08
CA LEU A 64 8.05 3.42 2.19
C LEU A 64 7.02 3.15 1.09
N TYR A 65 6.20 4.13 0.71
CA TYR A 65 5.27 4.00 -0.43
C TYR A 65 6.01 3.94 -1.79
N LEU A 66 7.14 4.64 -1.93
CA LEU A 66 8.02 4.47 -3.08
C LEU A 66 8.55 3.03 -3.13
N LEU A 67 9.01 2.49 -2.01
CA LEU A 67 9.53 1.12 -1.93
C LEU A 67 8.44 0.07 -2.22
N ASP A 68 7.19 0.31 -1.81
CA ASP A 68 6.06 -0.58 -2.17
C ASP A 68 5.90 -0.67 -3.69
N SER A 69 5.86 0.49 -4.37
CA SER A 69 5.77 0.49 -5.83
C SER A 69 7.03 -0.04 -6.49
N LEU A 70 8.23 0.25 -5.96
CA LEU A 70 9.49 -0.22 -6.53
C LEU A 70 9.62 -1.74 -6.40
N ALA A 71 9.22 -2.31 -5.26
CA ALA A 71 9.24 -3.75 -5.04
C ALA A 71 8.28 -4.47 -5.99
N GLU A 72 7.06 -3.96 -6.15
CA GLU A 72 6.09 -4.50 -7.13
C GLU A 72 6.63 -4.45 -8.56
N THR A 73 7.22 -3.33 -8.98
CA THR A 73 7.86 -3.23 -10.31
C THR A 73 9.09 -4.13 -10.42
N SER A 74 9.89 -4.26 -9.36
CA SER A 74 11.09 -5.11 -9.37
C SER A 74 10.75 -6.59 -9.45
N ALA A 75 9.64 -7.02 -8.83
CA ALA A 75 9.14 -8.37 -8.95
C ALA A 75 8.67 -8.70 -10.38
N ALA A 76 8.12 -7.71 -11.10
CA ALA A 76 7.69 -7.87 -12.48
C ALA A 76 8.84 -7.81 -13.50
N VAL A 77 9.82 -6.92 -13.30
CA VAL A 77 10.92 -6.68 -14.25
C VAL A 77 12.11 -7.62 -13.99
N GLY A 78 12.50 -7.79 -12.73
CA GLY A 78 13.64 -8.59 -12.32
C GLY A 78 15.03 -7.96 -12.60
N PRO A 79 16.11 -8.61 -12.15
CA PRO A 79 17.49 -8.21 -12.46
C PRO A 79 17.85 -8.45 -13.94
N PRO A 80 18.80 -7.69 -14.53
CA PRO A 80 19.63 -6.68 -13.88
C PRO A 80 18.97 -5.30 -13.76
N ASP A 81 17.87 -5.04 -14.46
CA ASP A 81 17.27 -3.71 -14.54
C ASP A 81 16.59 -3.27 -13.23
N ALA A 82 16.06 -4.21 -12.44
CA ALA A 82 15.43 -3.92 -11.15
C ALA A 82 15.99 -4.81 -10.02
N PRO A 83 17.24 -4.61 -9.58
CA PRO A 83 17.92 -5.46 -8.59
C PRO A 83 17.51 -5.17 -7.12
N TYR A 84 16.36 -4.52 -6.90
CA TYR A 84 16.05 -3.88 -5.61
C TYR A 84 15.45 -4.80 -4.55
N LEU A 85 14.80 -5.90 -4.92
CA LEU A 85 14.17 -6.82 -3.95
C LEU A 85 15.14 -7.30 -2.85
N PRO A 86 16.31 -7.88 -3.15
CA PRO A 86 17.24 -8.34 -2.11
C PRO A 86 17.80 -7.17 -1.26
N LEU A 87 17.94 -5.98 -1.86
CA LEU A 87 18.40 -4.79 -1.16
C LEU A 87 17.36 -4.30 -0.14
N ILE A 88 16.08 -4.27 -0.55
CA ILE A 88 14.93 -3.94 0.31
C ILE A 88 14.82 -4.94 1.46
N GLU A 89 14.91 -6.24 1.16
CA GLU A 89 14.80 -7.30 2.15
C GLU A 89 15.89 -7.19 3.22
N ARG A 90 17.15 -7.01 2.81
CA ARG A 90 18.28 -6.79 3.71
C ARG A 90 18.13 -5.53 4.56
N GLY A 91 17.61 -4.46 3.97
CA GLY A 91 17.41 -3.17 4.66
C GLY A 91 16.16 -3.11 5.54
N LEU A 92 15.26 -4.09 5.42
CA LEU A 92 13.91 -4.02 6.00
C LEU A 92 13.87 -3.71 7.50
N PRO A 93 14.71 -4.32 8.37
CA PRO A 93 14.70 -4.00 9.80
C PRO A 93 15.04 -2.53 10.08
N ALA A 94 16.03 -1.98 9.37
CA ALA A 94 16.45 -0.59 9.50
C ALA A 94 15.40 0.38 8.92
N LEU A 95 14.79 0.04 7.79
CA LEU A 95 13.68 0.78 7.20
C LEU A 95 12.52 0.92 8.19
N VAL A 96 12.07 -0.18 8.79
CA VAL A 96 10.98 -0.14 9.77
C VAL A 96 11.36 0.69 10.99
N ALA A 97 12.59 0.58 11.50
CA ALA A 97 13.13 1.42 12.58
C ALA A 97 13.11 2.92 12.24
N ALA A 98 13.47 3.30 11.02
CA ALA A 98 13.46 4.68 10.58
C ALA A 98 12.02 5.21 10.39
N VAL A 99 11.13 4.46 9.73
CA VAL A 99 9.77 4.91 9.38
C VAL A 99 8.87 5.00 10.61
N VAL A 100 9.00 4.06 11.54
CA VAL A 100 8.21 4.00 12.77
C VAL A 100 9.17 4.05 13.97
N PRO A 101 9.80 5.20 14.24
CA PRO A 101 10.70 5.32 15.38
C PRO A 101 9.96 5.03 16.69
N ALA A 102 10.69 4.64 17.74
CA ALA A 102 10.14 4.40 19.08
C ALA A 102 9.78 5.70 19.83
N THR A 103 9.25 6.68 19.10
CA THR A 103 8.77 7.96 19.61
C THR A 103 7.24 8.01 19.51
N ARG A 104 6.61 8.90 20.28
CA ARG A 104 5.15 9.11 20.23
C ARG A 104 4.66 9.41 18.81
N GLU A 105 5.43 10.21 18.07
CA GLU A 105 5.10 10.60 16.69
C GLU A 105 5.26 9.44 15.70
N GLY A 106 6.17 8.48 15.96
CA GLY A 106 6.36 7.32 15.08
C GLY A 106 5.08 6.51 14.86
N HIS A 107 4.17 6.49 15.83
CA HIS A 107 2.88 5.81 15.70
C HIS A 107 1.99 6.35 14.56
N LEU A 108 2.19 7.60 14.13
CA LEU A 108 1.48 8.17 12.99
C LEU A 108 1.66 7.35 11.71
N ASN A 109 2.82 6.70 11.56
CA ASN A 109 3.13 5.85 10.41
C ASN A 109 2.83 4.36 10.65
N ALA A 110 2.58 3.94 11.89
CA ALA A 110 2.51 2.52 12.25
C ALA A 110 1.40 1.76 11.51
N ARG A 111 0.22 2.37 11.35
CA ARG A 111 -0.90 1.75 10.63
C ARG A 111 -0.56 1.52 9.15
N SER A 112 -0.08 2.56 8.47
CA SER A 112 0.28 2.49 7.05
C SER A 112 1.45 1.54 6.80
N ALA A 113 2.49 1.59 7.64
CA ALA A 113 3.63 0.69 7.54
C ALA A 113 3.20 -0.78 7.71
N ARG A 114 2.34 -1.06 8.70
CA ARG A 114 1.77 -2.41 8.89
C ARG A 114 1.00 -2.88 7.66
N GLN A 115 0.13 -2.03 7.10
CA GLN A 115 -0.67 -2.36 5.93
C GLN A 115 0.21 -2.70 4.71
N ILE A 116 1.30 -1.96 4.48
CA ILE A 116 2.25 -2.24 3.39
C ILE A 116 2.96 -3.58 3.63
N LEU A 117 3.46 -3.83 4.85
CA LEU A 117 4.13 -5.09 5.18
C LEU A 117 3.18 -6.30 5.04
N GLU A 118 1.93 -6.19 5.51
CA GLU A 118 0.92 -7.23 5.34
C GLU A 118 0.61 -7.48 3.85
N SER A 119 0.58 -6.41 3.05
CA SER A 119 0.43 -6.52 1.60
C SER A 119 1.61 -7.24 0.94
N TRP A 120 2.86 -6.93 1.33
CA TRP A 120 4.04 -7.63 0.83
C TRP A 120 4.05 -9.11 1.21
N ARG A 121 3.63 -9.43 2.45
CA ARG A 121 3.47 -10.81 2.91
C ARG A 121 2.43 -11.56 2.08
N ALA A 122 1.24 -10.99 1.90
CA ALA A 122 0.13 -11.63 1.19
C ALA A 122 0.46 -11.86 -0.30
N ARG A 123 1.08 -10.86 -0.94
CA ARG A 123 1.49 -10.93 -2.36
C ARG A 123 2.81 -11.68 -2.58
N ARG A 124 3.51 -12.11 -1.52
CA ARG A 124 4.85 -12.74 -1.58
C ARG A 124 5.86 -11.91 -2.39
N VAL A 125 5.83 -10.59 -2.23
CA VAL A 125 6.76 -9.66 -2.92
C VAL A 125 8.19 -9.82 -2.38
N LEU A 126 8.30 -10.10 -1.08
CA LEU A 126 9.56 -10.38 -0.37
C LEU A 126 9.43 -11.72 0.35
N ASP A 127 10.56 -12.25 0.85
CA ASP A 127 10.56 -13.44 1.68
C ASP A 127 9.60 -13.29 2.89
N PRO A 128 8.63 -14.20 3.09
CA PRO A 128 7.69 -14.11 4.20
C PRO A 128 8.38 -14.08 5.58
N ALA A 129 9.52 -14.75 5.76
CA ALA A 129 10.21 -14.74 7.06
C ALA A 129 10.84 -13.37 7.36
N ALA A 130 11.42 -12.72 6.35
CA ALA A 130 11.92 -11.35 6.47
C ALA A 130 10.80 -10.35 6.82
N VAL A 131 9.64 -10.47 6.16
CA VAL A 131 8.47 -9.61 6.45
C VAL A 131 7.90 -9.87 7.84
N ASP A 132 7.88 -11.13 8.29
CA ASP A 132 7.39 -11.50 9.63
C ASP A 132 8.28 -10.96 10.74
N ALA A 133 9.60 -11.01 10.54
CA ALA A 133 10.55 -10.36 11.46
C ALA A 133 10.28 -8.84 11.54
N ALA A 134 10.04 -8.19 10.41
CA ALA A 134 9.72 -6.76 10.35
C ALA A 134 8.39 -6.41 11.04
N LEU A 135 7.35 -7.23 10.84
CA LEU A 135 6.06 -7.09 11.51
C LEU A 135 6.18 -7.28 13.03
N LYS A 136 7.02 -8.22 13.49
CA LYS A 136 7.30 -8.43 14.92
C LYS A 136 7.98 -7.20 15.54
N ILE A 137 8.94 -6.61 14.83
CA ILE A 137 9.59 -5.35 15.25
C ILE A 137 8.55 -4.23 15.38
N LEU A 138 7.62 -4.13 14.43
CA LEU A 138 6.56 -3.11 14.46
C LEU A 138 5.55 -3.34 15.59
N ALA A 139 5.16 -4.60 15.84
CA ALA A 139 4.24 -4.97 16.91
C ALA A 139 4.79 -4.65 18.30
N GLY A 140 6.09 -4.90 18.53
CA GLY A 140 6.78 -4.55 19.78
C GLY A 140 6.81 -3.05 20.09
N ARG A 141 6.51 -2.19 19.10
CA ARG A 141 6.44 -0.73 19.28
C ARG A 141 5.04 -0.24 19.65
N ARG A 142 4.07 -1.13 19.89
CA ARG A 142 2.69 -0.73 20.20
C ARG A 142 2.59 -0.22 21.65
N ARG A 143 2.25 1.07 21.79
CA ARG A 143 1.86 1.81 23.01
C ARG A 143 2.82 1.71 24.21
N VAL A 144 3.77 2.66 24.29
CA VAL A 144 4.41 3.07 25.57
C VAL A 144 3.54 4.10 26.34
N GLY A 145 2.39 4.53 25.80
CA GLY A 145 1.61 5.66 26.36
C GLY A 145 0.10 5.42 26.55
N GLY A 146 -0.34 4.16 26.71
CA GLY A 146 -1.74 3.83 26.94
C GLY A 146 -1.92 2.88 28.11
N GLY A 147 -1.34 3.22 29.25
CA GLY A 147 -1.67 2.57 30.51
C GLY A 147 -3.09 2.95 30.93
N ALA A 148 -3.89 1.93 31.23
CA ALA A 148 -5.16 2.05 31.91
C ALA A 148 -4.98 2.90 33.19
N GLY A 149 -5.67 4.04 33.26
CA GLY A 149 -5.90 4.71 34.54
C GLY A 149 -6.92 3.88 35.31
N GLU A 150 -6.43 3.05 36.23
CA GLU A 150 -7.22 2.59 37.36
C GLU A 150 -7.70 3.82 38.13
N VAL A 151 -9.01 4.07 38.09
CA VAL A 151 -9.66 5.06 38.94
C VAL A 151 -9.75 4.43 40.32
N GLY A 152 -8.68 4.63 41.11
CA GLY A 152 -8.70 4.41 42.55
C GLY A 152 -9.51 5.49 43.23
N ASP A 153 -10.63 5.08 43.82
CA ASP A 153 -11.42 5.80 44.81
C ASP A 153 -10.53 6.24 45.99
N GLY A 154 -10.74 7.47 46.47
CA GLY A 154 -9.88 8.09 47.48
C GLY A 154 -10.33 9.50 47.85
N ARG A 155 -11.33 9.54 48.74
CA ARG A 155 -11.91 10.72 49.37
C ARG A 155 -10.99 11.33 50.46
N ASP A 156 -11.21 12.63 50.67
CA ASP A 156 -10.99 13.44 51.88
C ASP A 156 -9.62 14.09 52.16
N GLY A 157 -9.65 15.41 52.46
CA GLY A 157 -8.65 16.04 53.33
C GLY A 157 -8.20 17.47 52.99
N GLU A 158 -8.93 18.46 53.49
CA GLU A 158 -8.69 19.91 53.46
C GLU A 158 -7.49 20.39 54.32
N LYS A 159 -6.68 21.37 53.85
CA LYS A 159 -6.35 22.68 54.50
C LYS A 159 -5.04 23.30 54.03
N GLY A 160 -5.07 24.63 53.85
CA GLY A 160 -4.07 25.42 53.12
C GLY A 160 -2.91 26.02 53.90
N ARG A 161 -2.07 26.78 53.19
CA ARG A 161 -1.37 28.00 53.66
C ARG A 161 -0.65 28.71 52.51
N GLU A 162 -0.82 30.03 52.46
CA GLU A 162 -0.03 30.96 51.65
C GLU A 162 1.40 31.14 52.21
N GLY A 163 2.33 31.48 51.30
CA GLY A 163 3.58 32.17 51.62
C GLY A 163 4.84 31.35 51.32
N ASP A 164 5.50 31.61 50.19
CA ASP A 164 6.74 32.39 50.14
C ASP A 164 7.52 32.13 48.82
N LYS A 165 8.08 33.22 48.30
CA LYS A 165 8.89 33.28 47.08
C LYS A 165 10.33 33.02 47.45
N SER A 166 10.90 31.89 47.02
CA SER A 166 12.34 31.82 46.79
C SER A 166 12.61 30.97 45.55
N GLY A 167 13.26 31.61 44.59
CA GLY A 167 13.61 31.00 43.32
C GLY A 167 14.76 30.01 43.50
N VAL A 168 14.51 28.78 43.10
CA VAL A 168 15.55 27.85 42.68
C VAL A 168 15.18 27.43 41.27
N LYS A 169 15.92 27.95 40.29
CA LYS A 169 15.90 27.44 38.91
C LYS A 169 16.44 26.02 38.95
N VAL A 170 15.54 25.05 39.06
CA VAL A 170 15.85 23.69 38.60
C VAL A 170 15.77 23.77 37.09
N GLU A 171 16.93 23.65 36.44
CA GLU A 171 17.04 23.52 34.99
C GLU A 171 16.29 22.25 34.57
N GLY A 172 15.00 22.42 34.30
CA GLY A 172 14.19 21.47 33.58
C GLY A 172 14.82 21.31 32.21
N ARG A 173 15.53 20.19 32.05
CA ARG A 173 16.01 19.65 30.79
C ARG A 173 14.88 19.81 29.77
N ASP A 174 15.08 20.74 28.83
CA ASP A 174 14.15 21.06 27.76
C ASP A 174 13.88 19.79 26.94
N ASP A 175 12.86 19.03 27.31
CA ASP A 175 12.25 18.00 26.47
C ASP A 175 11.39 18.70 25.41
N LYS A 176 12.05 19.54 24.61
CA LYS A 176 11.47 20.15 23.42
C LYS A 176 11.46 19.10 22.32
N SER A 177 10.56 18.13 22.45
CA SER A 177 9.95 17.49 21.28
C SER A 177 9.41 18.62 20.41
N ALA A 178 10.21 19.05 19.44
CA ALA A 178 9.89 20.17 18.56
C ALA A 178 8.54 19.88 17.90
N LYS A 179 7.49 20.58 18.38
CA LYS A 179 6.16 20.49 17.78
C LYS A 179 6.31 20.81 16.29
N MET A 180 5.89 19.88 15.42
CA MET A 180 5.97 20.04 13.96
C MET A 180 5.43 21.41 13.53
N SER A 181 6.09 22.05 12.56
CA SER A 181 5.65 23.35 12.07
C SER A 181 4.24 23.26 11.45
N ARG A 182 3.46 24.36 11.49
CA ARG A 182 2.10 24.38 10.92
C ARG A 182 2.08 24.02 9.44
N THR A 183 3.10 24.46 8.69
CA THR A 183 3.26 24.14 7.26
C THR A 183 3.54 22.65 7.05
N ASP A 184 4.35 22.02 7.90
CA ASP A 184 4.60 20.59 7.84
C ASP A 184 3.37 19.76 8.21
N ILE A 185 2.58 20.23 9.19
CA ILE A 185 1.32 19.59 9.57
C ILE A 185 0.32 19.65 8.41
N LEU A 186 0.12 20.81 7.79
CA LEU A 186 -0.79 20.94 6.64
C LEU A 186 -0.34 20.10 5.45
N ARG A 187 0.97 20.08 5.17
CA ARG A 187 1.55 19.20 4.14
C ARG A 187 1.28 17.73 4.46
N ARG A 188 1.45 17.32 5.72
CA ARG A 188 1.18 15.94 6.17
C ARG A 188 -0.29 15.57 5.97
N ILE A 189 -1.22 16.46 6.33
CA ILE A 189 -2.66 16.27 6.16
C ILE A 189 -3.01 16.06 4.68
N GLU A 190 -2.50 16.93 3.79
CA GLU A 190 -2.79 16.82 2.36
C GLU A 190 -2.21 15.54 1.76
N GLU A 191 -1.00 15.16 2.16
CA GLU A 191 -0.41 13.91 1.71
C GLU A 191 -1.14 12.67 2.23
N ASP A 192 -1.65 12.68 3.46
CA ASP A 192 -2.49 11.59 3.97
C ASP A 192 -3.85 11.53 3.27
N ARG A 193 -4.44 12.68 2.93
CA ARG A 193 -5.63 12.75 2.08
C ARG A 193 -5.37 12.12 0.71
N GLU A 194 -4.23 12.42 0.10
CA GLU A 194 -3.83 11.84 -1.18
C GLU A 194 -3.59 10.32 -1.08
N ARG A 195 -2.95 9.83 0.00
CA ARG A 195 -2.80 8.38 0.24
C ARG A 195 -4.14 7.67 0.36
N GLN A 196 -5.08 8.24 1.12
CA GLN A 196 -6.41 7.66 1.31
C GLN A 196 -7.21 7.66 0.01
N LYS A 197 -7.12 8.74 -0.77
CA LYS A 197 -7.70 8.82 -2.11
C LYS A 197 -7.21 7.67 -2.97
N ARG A 198 -5.89 7.47 -3.07
CA ARG A 198 -5.30 6.35 -3.82
C ARG A 198 -5.72 4.98 -3.32
N LEU A 199 -5.80 4.80 -2.00
CA LEU A 199 -6.26 3.52 -1.42
C LEU A 199 -7.68 3.21 -1.88
N ARG A 200 -8.57 4.22 -1.89
CA ARG A 200 -9.94 4.06 -2.40
C ARG A 200 -9.97 3.83 -3.90
N GLU A 201 -9.17 4.55 -4.69
CA GLU A 201 -9.07 4.33 -6.13
C GLU A 201 -8.61 2.91 -6.47
N ARG A 202 -7.68 2.34 -5.68
CA ARG A 202 -7.22 0.95 -5.85
C ARG A 202 -8.23 -0.09 -5.37
N MET A 203 -9.07 0.24 -4.39
CA MET A 203 -10.03 -0.71 -3.79
C MET A 203 -11.01 -1.29 -4.80
N TRP A 204 -11.40 -0.51 -5.81
CA TRP A 204 -12.39 -0.92 -6.83
C TRP A 204 -11.74 -1.54 -8.08
N ILE A 205 -10.42 -1.75 -8.09
CA ILE A 205 -9.72 -2.40 -9.20
C ILE A 205 -9.80 -3.91 -9.00
N LEU A 206 -10.54 -4.57 -9.89
CA LEU A 206 -10.63 -6.02 -9.94
C LEU A 206 -9.29 -6.62 -10.42
N PRO A 207 -8.75 -7.67 -9.76
CA PRO A 207 -7.60 -8.41 -10.25
C PRO A 207 -7.95 -9.05 -11.59
N VAL A 208 -7.32 -8.59 -12.68
CA VAL A 208 -7.50 -9.21 -13.99
C VAL A 208 -6.62 -10.46 -14.02
N PRO A 209 -7.18 -11.69 -14.08
CA PRO A 209 -6.35 -12.86 -14.27
C PRO A 209 -5.61 -12.72 -15.61
N PRO A 210 -4.35 -13.18 -15.70
CA PRO A 210 -3.56 -13.02 -16.91
C PRO A 210 -4.33 -13.65 -18.07
N LEU A 211 -4.70 -12.82 -19.05
CA LEU A 211 -5.33 -13.28 -20.27
C LEU A 211 -4.34 -14.24 -20.94
N THR A 212 -4.55 -15.55 -20.75
CA THR A 212 -3.97 -16.53 -21.65
C THR A 212 -4.47 -16.12 -23.03
N THR A 213 -3.56 -15.79 -23.94
CA THR A 213 -3.86 -15.52 -25.34
C THR A 213 -4.40 -16.79 -25.99
N ALA A 214 -5.64 -17.15 -25.66
CA ALA A 214 -6.41 -18.09 -26.45
C ALA A 214 -6.77 -17.33 -27.71
N SER A 215 -6.13 -17.73 -28.81
CA SER A 215 -6.38 -17.26 -30.17
C SER A 215 -7.83 -16.80 -30.35
N ALA A 216 -8.00 -15.51 -30.60
CA ALA A 216 -9.28 -14.90 -30.90
C ALA A 216 -9.77 -15.42 -32.26
N ALA A 217 -10.42 -16.58 -32.25
CA ALA A 217 -11.39 -16.91 -33.29
C ALA A 217 -12.74 -16.32 -32.85
N PRO A 218 -13.35 -15.42 -33.64
CA PRO A 218 -14.66 -14.88 -33.30
C PRO A 218 -15.68 -16.03 -33.36
N SER A 219 -16.26 -16.39 -32.22
CA SER A 219 -17.39 -17.32 -32.19
C SER A 219 -18.62 -16.62 -32.78
N PRO A 220 -19.25 -17.15 -33.83
CA PRO A 220 -20.47 -16.55 -34.36
C PRO A 220 -21.63 -16.85 -33.41
N PHE A 221 -22.38 -15.79 -33.11
CA PHE A 221 -23.72 -15.75 -32.51
C PHE A 221 -24.47 -17.09 -32.41
N LEU A 222 -24.78 -17.50 -31.18
CA LEU A 222 -25.81 -18.51 -30.91
C LEU A 222 -27.16 -17.81 -30.72
N THR A 223 -28.03 -17.89 -31.71
CA THR A 223 -29.47 -17.64 -31.55
C THR A 223 -30.18 -18.92 -31.06
N PRO A 224 -31.32 -18.81 -30.35
CA PRO A 224 -31.97 -19.98 -29.75
C PRO A 224 -32.83 -20.74 -30.76
N ALA A 225 -32.51 -22.02 -30.92
CA ALA A 225 -33.35 -23.19 -31.19
C ALA A 225 -34.63 -23.05 -32.07
N SER A 226 -34.59 -23.70 -33.24
CA SER A 226 -35.75 -24.40 -33.82
C SER A 226 -35.29 -25.74 -34.42
N PRO A 227 -35.96 -26.88 -34.16
CA PRO A 227 -35.43 -28.20 -34.51
C PRO A 227 -35.97 -28.68 -35.86
N LYS A 228 -35.08 -29.06 -36.80
CA LYS A 228 -35.40 -30.02 -37.87
C LYS A 228 -34.24 -30.99 -38.12
N PRO A 229 -34.54 -32.21 -38.58
CA PRO A 229 -33.73 -33.39 -38.30
C PRO A 229 -32.82 -33.79 -39.47
N GLY A 230 -31.73 -34.48 -39.12
CA GLY A 230 -31.15 -35.53 -39.95
C GLY A 230 -30.00 -35.13 -40.86
N VAL A 231 -28.78 -35.14 -40.32
CA VAL A 231 -27.58 -35.51 -41.11
C VAL A 231 -26.68 -36.37 -40.23
N LYS A 232 -26.49 -37.64 -40.61
CA LYS A 232 -25.50 -38.54 -40.02
C LYS A 232 -24.11 -38.01 -40.36
N ARG A 233 -23.40 -37.43 -39.40
CA ARG A 233 -21.96 -37.13 -39.54
C ARG A 233 -21.12 -38.25 -38.94
N LYS A 234 -20.22 -38.72 -39.79
CA LYS A 234 -19.21 -39.76 -39.60
C LYS A 234 -18.37 -39.42 -38.37
N ARG A 235 -18.13 -40.41 -37.50
CA ARG A 235 -17.28 -40.32 -36.31
C ARG A 235 -15.83 -40.18 -36.77
N GLU A 236 -15.37 -38.96 -36.92
CA GLU A 236 -13.93 -38.66 -37.00
C GLU A 236 -13.37 -38.71 -35.58
N GLU A 237 -12.23 -39.40 -35.45
CA GLU A 237 -11.51 -39.58 -34.20
C GLU A 237 -11.21 -38.22 -33.58
N ARG A 238 -11.73 -38.00 -32.37
CA ARG A 238 -11.30 -36.91 -31.52
C ARG A 238 -9.84 -37.15 -31.17
N GLU A 239 -8.94 -36.50 -31.89
CA GLU A 239 -7.64 -36.11 -31.34
C GLU A 239 -7.93 -35.44 -29.98
N MET A 240 -7.33 -36.01 -28.94
CA MET A 240 -7.44 -35.50 -27.58
C MET A 240 -6.88 -34.08 -27.54
N LEU A 241 -7.77 -33.09 -27.51
CA LEU A 241 -7.45 -31.75 -27.03
C LEU A 241 -6.68 -31.89 -25.70
N PRO A 242 -5.57 -31.16 -25.52
CA PRO A 242 -4.85 -31.20 -24.26
C PRO A 242 -5.79 -30.79 -23.12
N PRO A 243 -5.60 -31.34 -21.90
CA PRO A 243 -6.46 -31.04 -20.77
C PRO A 243 -6.49 -29.53 -20.58
N ARG A 244 -7.70 -28.96 -20.56
CA ARG A 244 -7.92 -27.56 -20.17
C ARG A 244 -7.24 -27.37 -18.82
N VAL A 245 -6.19 -26.55 -18.81
CA VAL A 245 -5.58 -26.05 -17.59
C VAL A 245 -6.68 -25.30 -16.83
N PRO A 246 -6.87 -25.49 -15.51
CA PRO A 246 -7.83 -24.73 -14.74
C PRO A 246 -7.33 -23.29 -14.61
N GLY A 247 -7.54 -22.48 -15.65
CA GLY A 247 -7.36 -21.04 -15.62
C GLY A 247 -8.67 -20.41 -15.17
N VAL A 248 -8.65 -19.72 -14.04
CA VAL A 248 -9.78 -18.93 -13.52
C VAL A 248 -10.20 -17.93 -14.60
N GLN A 249 -11.43 -17.99 -15.10
CA GLN A 249 -11.88 -17.04 -16.11
C GLN A 249 -12.09 -15.67 -15.45
N PRO A 250 -11.83 -14.54 -16.16
CA PRO A 250 -12.08 -13.21 -15.61
C PRO A 250 -13.51 -13.02 -15.06
N LEU A 251 -14.51 -13.57 -15.74
CA LEU A 251 -15.91 -13.55 -15.30
C LEU A 251 -16.14 -14.28 -13.97
N ASP A 252 -15.38 -15.36 -13.70
CA ASP A 252 -15.48 -16.10 -12.45
C ASP A 252 -14.93 -15.26 -11.29
N VAL A 253 -13.87 -14.47 -11.51
CA VAL A 253 -13.30 -13.56 -10.48
C VAL A 253 -14.26 -12.42 -10.13
N GLU A 254 -14.91 -11.83 -11.13
CA GLU A 254 -15.88 -10.74 -10.92
C GLU A 254 -17.12 -11.23 -10.18
N PHE A 255 -17.64 -12.40 -10.56
CA PHE A 255 -18.80 -13.00 -9.93
C PHE A 255 -18.52 -13.38 -8.47
N GLU A 256 -17.42 -14.08 -8.19
CA GLU A 256 -17.09 -14.51 -6.81
C GLU A 256 -16.91 -13.29 -5.88
N GLN A 257 -16.28 -12.21 -6.34
CA GLN A 257 -16.15 -11.00 -5.53
C GLN A 257 -17.49 -10.28 -5.30
N MET A 258 -18.33 -10.18 -6.34
CA MET A 258 -19.67 -9.64 -6.17
C MET A 258 -20.49 -10.48 -5.20
N TRP A 259 -20.38 -11.81 -5.29
CA TRP A 259 -21.09 -12.75 -4.44
C TRP A 259 -20.63 -12.66 -2.97
N GLU A 260 -19.32 -12.69 -2.70
CA GLU A 260 -18.76 -12.53 -1.36
C GLU A 260 -19.04 -11.15 -0.75
N GLY A 261 -19.11 -10.11 -1.59
CA GLY A 261 -19.41 -8.74 -1.19
C GLY A 261 -20.90 -8.37 -1.20
N THR A 262 -21.78 -9.30 -1.58
CA THR A 262 -23.23 -9.05 -1.61
C THR A 262 -23.73 -8.88 -0.18
N SER A 263 -24.37 -7.76 0.11
CA SER A 263 -25.16 -7.55 1.32
C SER A 263 -26.63 -7.88 1.07
N ASP A 264 -27.37 -8.14 2.15
CA ASP A 264 -28.83 -8.22 2.08
C ASP A 264 -29.42 -6.89 1.59
N LEU A 265 -30.62 -6.96 1.00
CA LEU A 265 -31.36 -5.77 0.58
C LEU A 265 -31.76 -4.94 1.80
N ASP A 266 -31.51 -3.63 1.74
CA ASP A 266 -31.88 -2.69 2.79
C ASP A 266 -32.95 -1.67 2.34
N ASP A 267 -33.28 -0.73 3.23
CA ASP A 267 -34.30 0.29 2.98
C ASP A 267 -33.91 1.20 1.80
N ASP A 268 -32.61 1.50 1.62
CA ASP A 268 -32.11 2.32 0.51
C ASP A 268 -32.33 1.58 -0.83
N ASP A 269 -32.15 0.24 -0.85
CA ASP A 269 -32.44 -0.58 -2.02
C ASP A 269 -33.93 -0.56 -2.40
N TYR A 270 -34.83 -0.72 -1.41
CA TYR A 270 -36.28 -0.66 -1.66
C TYR A 270 -36.72 0.73 -2.15
N GLU A 271 -36.13 1.80 -1.61
CA GLU A 271 -36.38 3.16 -2.08
C GLU A 271 -35.92 3.33 -3.53
N ARG A 272 -34.71 2.87 -3.87
CA ARG A 272 -34.17 2.87 -5.23
C ARG A 272 -35.07 2.10 -6.21
N MET A 273 -35.57 0.94 -5.83
CA MET A 273 -36.50 0.14 -6.66
C MET A 273 -37.81 0.89 -6.90
N ARG A 274 -38.35 1.53 -5.86
CA ARG A 274 -39.57 2.33 -5.96
C ARG A 274 -39.38 3.55 -6.87
N GLU A 275 -38.28 4.28 -6.71
CA GLU A 275 -37.93 5.42 -7.57
C GLU A 275 -37.86 5.00 -9.05
N ASN A 276 -37.19 3.87 -9.33
CA ASN A 276 -37.09 3.33 -10.68
C ASN A 276 -38.47 2.92 -11.23
N ALA A 277 -39.34 2.32 -10.42
CA ALA A 277 -40.69 1.96 -10.83
C ALA A 277 -41.57 3.19 -11.13
N VAL A 278 -41.46 4.25 -10.33
CA VAL A 278 -42.12 5.54 -10.59
C VAL A 278 -41.59 6.17 -11.88
N ALA A 279 -40.26 6.18 -12.08
CA ALA A 279 -39.65 6.71 -13.29
C ALA A 279 -40.08 5.95 -14.55
N ALA A 280 -40.36 4.65 -14.43
CA ALA A 280 -40.89 3.81 -15.49
C ALA A 280 -42.42 3.90 -15.67
N GLY A 281 -43.13 4.65 -14.82
CA GLY A 281 -44.59 4.81 -14.86
C GLY A 281 -45.37 3.55 -14.43
N LEU A 282 -44.75 2.68 -13.62
CA LEU A 282 -45.36 1.45 -13.10
C LEU A 282 -46.06 1.66 -11.74
N LEU A 283 -45.83 2.82 -11.11
CA LEU A 283 -46.42 3.31 -9.85
C LEU A 283 -46.72 4.80 -9.99
#